data_AF-A0A448WZ96-F1
#
_entry.id   AF-A0A448WZ96-F1
#
_cell.length_a   1.000
_cell.length_b   1.000
_cell.length_c   1.000
_cell.angle_alpha   90.00
_cell.angle_beta   90.00
_cell.angle_gamma   90.00
#
_symmetry.space_group_name_H-M   'P 1'
#
loop_
_entity.id
_entity.type
_entity.pdbx_description
1 polymer ?
#
loop_
_entity_poly.entity_id
_entity_poly.type
_entity_poly.pdbx_seq_one_letter_code
_entity_poly.pdbx_strand_id
1 'polypeptide(L)' 'MRSGSDVHKAAGLFYAGIMMMVRYAYGQACLLDPTEELTSTDPPDSSPMHRCLVTKWPTIRITWEGDSVPSLN' A
#
# COMPACT_ATOMS: atom_id res chain seq x y z
N MET A 1 -16.36 -11.33 21.05
CA MET A 1 -15.99 -11.98 19.78
C MET A 1 -14.85 -11.17 19.18
N ARG A 2 -13.72 -11.78 18.86
CA ARG A 2 -12.52 -11.07 18.40
C ARG A 2 -12.73 -10.62 16.96
N SER A 3 -13.10 -9.35 16.76
CA SER A 3 -12.94 -8.68 15.47
C SER A 3 -11.47 -8.28 15.38
N GLY A 4 -10.63 -9.24 15.00
CA GLY A 4 -9.28 -8.96 14.58
C GLY A 4 -9.37 -8.66 13.09
N SER A 5 -9.28 -7.39 12.72
CA SER A 5 -8.91 -7.04 11.34
C SER A 5 -7.63 -7.81 11.00
N ASP A 6 -7.64 -8.60 9.92
CA ASP A 6 -6.46 -9.33 9.45
C ASP A 6 -5.44 -8.32 8.91
N VAL A 7 -4.64 -7.78 9.83
CA VAL A 7 -3.57 -6.83 9.55
C VAL A 7 -2.27 -7.59 9.36
N HIS A 8 -1.74 -7.50 8.16
CA HIS A 8 -0.47 -8.09 7.75
C HIS A 8 0.61 -7.00 7.61
N LYS A 9 1.88 -7.41 7.56
CA LYS A 9 2.99 -6.50 7.25
C LYS A 9 3.20 -6.43 5.74
N ALA A 10 3.39 -5.22 5.23
CA ALA A 10 3.77 -4.95 3.85
C ALA A 10 5.21 -4.45 3.79
N ALA A 11 5.91 -4.80 2.70
CA ALA A 11 7.22 -4.27 2.39
C ALA A 11 7.26 -3.86 0.91
N GLY A 12 7.92 -2.74 0.63
CA GLY A 12 8.14 -2.23 -0.71
C GLY A 12 9.52 -1.61 -0.83
N LEU A 13 9.89 -1.23 -2.05
CA LEU A 13 11.17 -0.60 -2.35
C LEU A 13 10.97 0.81 -2.90
N PHE A 14 11.84 1.73 -2.53
CA PHE A 14 11.91 3.06 -3.13
C PHE A 14 13.36 3.47 -3.36
N TYR A 15 13.57 4.37 -4.33
CA TYR A 15 14.89 4.94 -4.58
C TYR A 15 15.10 6.19 -3.72
N ALA A 16 16.08 6.15 -2.83
CA ALA A 16 16.46 7.28 -1.98
C ALA A 16 17.50 8.14 -2.70
N GLY A 17 17.03 9.14 -3.46
CA GLY A 17 17.88 9.97 -4.34
C GLY A 17 19.07 10.63 -3.64
N ILE A 18 18.89 11.13 -2.41
CA ILE A 18 19.98 11.77 -1.62
C ILE A 18 21.13 10.79 -1.35
N MET A 19 20.83 9.50 -1.23
CA MET A 19 21.81 8.48 -0.84
C MET A 19 22.18 7.54 -2.00
N MET A 20 21.65 7.80 -3.20
CA MET A 20 21.82 6.99 -4.41
C MET A 20 21.66 5.48 -4.17
N MET A 21 20.70 5.08 -3.35
CA MET A 21 20.46 3.66 -3.02
C MET A 21 18.97 3.31 -2.98
N VAL A 22 18.68 2.02 -3.15
CA VAL A 22 17.35 1.45 -2.95
C VAL A 22 17.17 1.11 -1.48
N ARG A 23 16.02 1.48 -0.91
CA ARG A 23 15.67 1.23 0.50
C ARG A 23 14.33 0.52 0.63
N TYR A 24 14.18 -0.18 1.75
CA TYR A 24 12.90 -0.76 2.15
C TYR A 24 11.99 0.31 2.74
N ALA A 25 10.73 0.27 2.35
CA ALA A 25 9.61 0.89 3.04
C ALA A 25 8.73 -0.22 3.61
N TYR A 26 8.22 -0.01 4.82
CA TYR A 26 7.35 -0.95 5.50
C TYR A 26 5.97 -0.34 5.68
N GLY A 27 4.97 -1.19 5.81
CA GLY A 27 3.59 -0.76 5.99
C GLY A 27 2.73 -1.84 6.62
N GLN A 28 1.45 -1.51 6.77
CA GLN A 28 0.40 -2.42 7.17
C GLN A 28 -0.50 -2.70 5.97
N ALA A 29 -0.75 -3.98 5.72
CA ALA A 29 -1.70 -4.45 4.72
C ALA A 29 -2.97 -4.94 5.41
N CYS A 30 -4.12 -4.49 4.94
CA CYS A 30 -5.42 -4.95 5.38
C CYS A 30 -6.12 -5.64 4.21
N LEU A 31 -6.70 -6.81 4.49
CA LEU A 31 -7.62 -7.48 3.57
C LEU A 31 -9.01 -6.85 3.71
N LEU A 32 -9.54 -6.37 2.61
CA LEU A 32 -10.91 -5.91 2.49
C LEU A 32 -11.84 -7.10 2.24
N ASP A 33 -13.05 -7.03 2.78
CA ASP A 33 -14.09 -8.01 2.43
C ASP A 33 -14.49 -7.80 0.95
N PRO A 34 -14.56 -8.84 0.11
CA PRO A 34 -15.01 -8.72 -1.28
C PRO A 34 -16.40 -8.10 -1.45
N THR A 35 -17.23 -8.12 -0.40
CA THR A 35 -18.58 -7.51 -0.39
C THR A 35 -18.60 -6.05 0.09
N GLU A 36 -17.52 -5.54 0.66
CA GLU A 36 -17.36 -4.10 0.84
C GLU A 36 -17.20 -3.48 -0.54
N GLU A 37 -18.20 -2.69 -0.94
CA GLU A 37 -18.13 -1.91 -2.17
C GLU A 37 -16.84 -1.10 -2.13
N LEU A 38 -15.97 -1.26 -3.13
CA LEU A 38 -14.70 -0.56 -3.29
C LEU A 38 -14.99 0.93 -3.54
N THR A 39 -15.55 1.63 -2.56
CA THR A 39 -15.71 3.07 -2.56
C THR A 39 -14.30 3.62 -2.49
N SER A 40 -13.71 3.83 -3.65
CA SER A 40 -12.40 4.43 -3.81
C SER A 40 -12.54 5.90 -3.44
N THR A 41 -12.60 6.18 -2.14
CA THR A 41 -12.45 7.51 -1.53
C THR A 41 -10.99 7.89 -1.35
N ASP A 42 -10.06 7.13 -1.95
CA ASP A 42 -8.67 7.53 -1.99
C ASP A 42 -8.49 8.72 -2.94
N PRO A 43 -7.74 9.75 -2.53
CA PRO A 43 -7.51 10.92 -3.36
C PRO A 43 -6.87 10.52 -4.70
N PRO A 44 -7.10 11.30 -5.78
CA PRO A 44 -6.66 11.00 -7.15
C PRO A 44 -5.14 10.97 -7.37
N ASP A 45 -4.32 11.06 -6.31
CA ASP A 45 -2.87 10.98 -6.38
C ASP A 45 -2.43 9.51 -6.47
N SER A 46 -2.87 8.84 -7.54
CA SER A 46 -2.62 7.44 -7.77
C SER A 46 -1.19 7.26 -8.28
N SER A 47 -0.23 7.24 -7.35
CA SER A 47 1.13 6.80 -7.66
C SER A 47 1.08 5.50 -8.50
N PRO A 48 2.04 5.25 -9.40
CA PRO A 48 2.06 4.00 -10.18
C PRO A 48 1.94 2.74 -9.32
N MET A 49 2.49 2.80 -8.10
CA MET A 49 2.34 1.79 -7.05
C MET A 49 0.89 1.59 -6.62
N HIS A 50 0.18 2.67 -6.28
CA HIS A 50 -1.23 2.60 -5.88
C HIS A 50 -2.09 2.00 -7.00
N ARG A 51 -1.90 2.46 -8.24
CA ARG A 51 -2.61 1.90 -9.41
C ARG A 51 -2.35 0.41 -9.54
N CYS A 52 -1.09 -0.02 -9.48
CA CYS A 52 -0.73 -1.43 -9.60
C CYS A 52 -1.42 -2.29 -8.53
N LEU A 53 -1.42 -1.84 -7.27
CA LEU A 53 -2.06 -2.54 -6.17
C LEU A 53 -3.57 -2.66 -6.38
N VAL A 54 -4.26 -1.59 -6.74
CA VAL A 54 -5.71 -1.63 -7.00
C VAL A 54 -6.05 -2.57 -8.16
N THR A 55 -5.26 -2.58 -9.25
CA THR A 55 -5.57 -3.43 -10.41
C THR A 55 -5.24 -4.90 -10.18
N LYS A 56 -4.15 -5.22 -9.46
CA LYS A 56 -3.69 -6.60 -9.25
C LYS A 56 -4.30 -7.24 -8.00
N TRP A 57 -4.54 -6.43 -6.98
CA TRP A 57 -4.94 -6.85 -5.63
C TRP A 57 -6.02 -5.91 -5.09
N PRO A 58 -7.21 -5.87 -5.72
CA PRO A 58 -8.26 -4.91 -5.38
C PRO A 58 -8.76 -5.03 -3.93
N THR A 59 -8.65 -6.22 -3.34
CA THR A 59 -9.04 -6.50 -1.96
C THR A 59 -7.92 -6.24 -0.93
N ILE A 60 -6.79 -5.66 -1.34
CA ILE A 60 -5.68 -5.35 -0.44
C ILE A 60 -5.50 -3.83 -0.37
N ARG A 61 -5.52 -3.29 0.84
CA ARG A 61 -5.15 -1.90 1.12
C ARG A 61 -3.87 -1.86 1.91
N ILE A 62 -2.94 -0.98 1.53
CA ILE A 62 -1.66 -0.84 2.20
C ILE A 62 -1.49 0.61 2.65
N THR A 63 -1.23 0.77 3.94
CA THR A 63 -0.81 2.03 4.54
C THR A 63 0.68 1.94 4.84
N TRP A 64 1.48 2.79 4.17
CA TRP A 64 2.92 2.84 4.37
C TRP A 64 3.28 3.65 5.62
N GLU A 65 4.32 3.22 6.33
CA GLU A 65 4.84 3.91 7.51
C GLU A 65 5.88 4.97 7.10
N GLY A 66 5.72 6.20 7.59
CA GLY A 66 6.64 7.33 7.35
C GLY A 66 6.44 8.04 6.00
N ASP A 67 7.37 8.94 5.66
CA ASP A 67 7.24 9.85 4.50
C ASP A 67 7.66 9.20 3.17
N SER A 68 8.14 7.96 3.19
CA SER A 68 8.70 7.28 2.01
C SER A 68 7.75 6.19 1.52
N VAL A 69 7.03 6.49 0.45
CA VAL A 69 6.14 5.54 -0.22
C VAL A 69 6.93 4.76 -1.28
N PRO A 70 6.76 3.44 -1.39
CA PRO A 70 7.37 2.68 -2.48
C PRO A 70 6.97 3.26 -3.83
N SER A 71 7.88 3.19 -4.78
CA SER A 71 7.68 3.75 -6.12
C SER A 71 7.99 2.70 -7.16
N LEU A 72 7.08 2.53 -8.12
CA LEU A 72 7.41 1.95 -9.41
C LEU A 72 7.91 3.13 -10.27
N ASN A 73 9.24 3.27 -10.39
CA ASN A 73 9.85 4.17 -11.37
C ASN A 73 9.86 3.52 -12.75
#